data_AF-A0A939UHM1-F1
#
_entry.id   AF-A0A939UHM1-F1
#
_cell.length_a   1.000
_cell.length_b   1.000
_cell.length_c   1.000
_cell.angle_alpha   90.00
_cell.angle_beta   90.00
_cell.angle_gamma   90.00
#
_symmetry.space_group_name_H-M   'P 1'
#
loop_
_entity.id
_entity.type
_entity.pdbx_description
1 polymer ?
#
loop_
_entity_poly.entity_id
_entity_poly.type
_entity_poly.pdbx_seq_one_letter_code
_entity_poly.pdbx_strand_id
1 'polypeptide(L)'
;FGDKYLADFPFYDLMQGKITDYAVYNRSLNFLTLKDAAEVVEYCLYHLAPVAVLLHFENVTQDENLRNGYLALIEKIRSVNKKCRIGILDCAPLQNHVVENIARLTKCEYIHVSEDSDVKGAFRKMDAFFRGGKISFWDAFSI
;
A
#
# COMPACT_ATOMS: atom_id res chain seq x y z
N PHE A 1 -0.85 -4.88 2.33
CA PHE A 1 -0.88 -5.14 3.77
C PHE A 1 -1.38 -3.90 4.44
N GLY A 2 -2.27 -4.05 5.39
CA GLY A 2 -2.71 -2.92 6.17
C GLY A 2 -3.78 -3.26 7.18
N ASP A 3 -4.21 -2.22 7.87
CA ASP A 3 -5.24 -2.28 8.89
C ASP A 3 -6.65 -2.32 8.28
N LYS A 4 -7.64 -1.87 9.08
CA LYS A 4 -9.05 -1.85 8.74
C LYS A 4 -9.34 -1.14 7.43
N TYR A 5 -8.71 0.00 7.15
CA TYR A 5 -9.03 0.78 5.94
C TYR A 5 -8.81 -0.05 4.67
N LEU A 6 -7.63 -0.70 4.56
CA LEU A 6 -7.35 -1.56 3.41
C LEU A 6 -8.06 -2.90 3.47
N ALA A 7 -8.42 -3.40 4.65
CA ALA A 7 -9.20 -4.64 4.78
C ALA A 7 -10.61 -4.46 4.22
N ASP A 8 -11.25 -3.32 4.51
CA ASP A 8 -12.60 -2.98 4.06
C ASP A 8 -12.63 -2.42 2.62
N PHE A 9 -11.46 -2.09 2.04
CA PHE A 9 -11.40 -1.49 0.70
C PHE A 9 -11.81 -2.50 -0.40
N PRO A 10 -12.76 -2.15 -1.30
CA PRO A 10 -13.35 -3.09 -2.25
C PRO A 10 -12.46 -3.30 -3.49
N PHE A 11 -11.22 -3.75 -3.30
CA PHE A 11 -10.25 -3.95 -4.37
C PHE A 11 -10.79 -4.86 -5.48
N TYR A 12 -11.39 -5.99 -5.13
CA TYR A 12 -11.82 -6.98 -6.11
C TYR A 12 -12.93 -6.46 -7.02
N ASP A 13 -13.85 -5.65 -6.50
CA ASP A 13 -14.92 -5.03 -7.28
C ASP A 13 -14.37 -3.97 -8.23
N LEU A 14 -13.44 -3.14 -7.75
CA LEU A 14 -12.82 -2.08 -8.56
C LEU A 14 -11.82 -2.60 -9.59
N MET A 15 -11.30 -3.81 -9.37
CA MET A 15 -10.43 -4.52 -10.30
C MET A 15 -11.20 -5.25 -11.40
N GLN A 16 -12.54 -5.37 -11.32
CA GLN A 16 -13.34 -5.99 -12.37
C GLN A 16 -13.14 -5.23 -13.69
N GLY A 17 -12.54 -5.88 -14.69
CA GLY A 17 -12.16 -5.27 -15.97
C GLY A 17 -10.67 -4.91 -16.13
N LYS A 18 -9.88 -4.95 -15.04
CA LYS A 18 -8.42 -4.64 -15.03
C LYS A 18 -7.53 -5.86 -14.77
N ILE A 19 -8.13 -7.05 -14.64
CA ILE A 19 -7.44 -8.30 -14.27
C ILE A 19 -6.34 -8.68 -15.28
N THR A 20 -6.48 -8.27 -16.54
CA THR A 20 -5.47 -8.51 -17.58
C THR A 20 -4.20 -7.68 -17.39
N ASP A 21 -4.27 -6.57 -16.65
CA ASP A 21 -3.16 -5.63 -16.48
C ASP A 21 -2.30 -6.01 -15.27
N TYR A 22 -2.94 -6.37 -14.15
CA TYR A 22 -2.29 -6.83 -12.93
C TYR A 22 -3.29 -7.52 -11.99
N ALA A 23 -2.78 -8.30 -11.04
CA ALA A 23 -3.56 -8.91 -9.97
C ALA A 23 -3.20 -8.30 -8.62
N VAL A 24 -4.22 -7.97 -7.82
CA VAL A 24 -4.06 -7.48 -6.44
C VAL A 24 -4.43 -8.60 -5.48
N TYR A 25 -3.52 -8.91 -4.57
CA TYR A 25 -3.78 -9.85 -3.48
C TYR A 25 -3.84 -9.07 -2.16
N ASN A 26 -5.05 -8.85 -1.65
CA ASN A 26 -5.22 -8.12 -0.40
C ASN A 26 -4.92 -9.03 0.80
N ARG A 27 -3.89 -8.68 1.59
CA ARG A 27 -3.48 -9.35 2.84
C ARG A 27 -3.68 -8.47 4.07
N SER A 28 -4.57 -7.49 3.96
CA SER A 28 -4.94 -6.58 5.05
C SER A 28 -5.99 -7.25 5.94
N LEU A 29 -5.93 -7.01 7.25
CA LEU A 29 -6.88 -7.57 8.21
C LEU A 29 -7.25 -6.50 9.23
N ASN A 30 -8.50 -6.58 9.70
CA ASN A 30 -8.93 -5.80 10.85
C ASN A 30 -8.00 -6.13 12.04
N PHE A 31 -7.42 -5.10 12.66
CA PHE A 31 -6.46 -5.22 13.77
C PHE A 31 -5.07 -5.76 13.40
N LEU A 32 -4.71 -5.84 12.11
CA LEU A 32 -3.34 -6.19 11.74
C LEU A 32 -2.36 -5.11 12.21
N THR A 33 -1.39 -5.48 13.04
CA THR A 33 -0.34 -4.55 13.45
C THR A 33 0.88 -4.64 12.53
N LEU A 34 1.74 -3.62 12.55
CA LEU A 34 3.03 -3.65 11.85
C LEU A 34 3.91 -4.83 12.27
N LYS A 35 3.86 -5.20 13.56
CA LYS A 35 4.60 -6.34 14.10
C LYS A 35 4.08 -7.64 13.51
N ASP A 36 2.77 -7.87 13.55
CA ASP A 36 2.15 -9.09 13.02
C ASP A 36 2.40 -9.21 11.51
N ALA A 37 2.28 -8.09 10.78
CA ALA A 37 2.60 -8.04 9.36
C ALA A 37 4.06 -8.46 9.10
N ALA A 38 5.02 -7.97 9.88
CA ALA A 38 6.42 -8.35 9.75
C ALA A 38 6.67 -9.84 10.06
N GLU A 39 5.89 -10.46 10.94
CA GLU A 39 6.01 -11.90 11.22
C GLU A 39 5.59 -12.74 10.01
N VAL A 40 4.51 -12.38 9.32
CA VAL A 40 3.92 -13.20 8.24
C VAL A 40 4.34 -12.80 6.83
N VAL A 41 4.96 -11.63 6.64
CA VAL A 41 5.23 -11.07 5.31
C VAL A 41 6.07 -11.98 4.43
N GLU A 42 7.07 -12.64 5.01
CA GLU A 42 7.99 -13.51 4.27
C GLU A 42 7.26 -14.69 3.61
N TYR A 43 6.41 -15.38 4.38
CA TYR A 43 5.60 -16.48 3.88
C TYR A 43 4.64 -16.01 2.77
N CYS A 44 4.05 -14.82 2.94
CA CYS A 44 3.15 -14.25 1.94
C CYS A 44 3.87 -13.86 0.63
N LEU A 45 5.10 -13.34 0.72
CA LEU A 45 5.85 -12.87 -0.44
C LEU A 45 6.59 -14.00 -1.18
N TYR A 46 7.04 -15.05 -0.48
CA TYR A 46 7.87 -16.11 -1.05
C TYR A 46 7.21 -16.79 -2.26
N HIS A 47 5.92 -17.08 -2.18
CA HIS A 47 5.19 -17.73 -3.27
C HIS A 47 4.64 -16.78 -4.33
N LEU A 48 4.43 -15.50 -3.97
CA LEU A 48 3.79 -14.53 -4.87
C LEU A 48 4.81 -13.72 -5.69
N ALA A 49 6.01 -13.49 -5.15
CA ALA A 49 7.04 -12.64 -5.74
C ALA A 49 6.49 -11.33 -6.37
N PRO A 50 5.71 -10.52 -5.62
CA PRO A 50 4.97 -9.41 -6.21
C PRO A 50 5.90 -8.30 -6.73
N VAL A 51 5.47 -7.63 -7.80
CA VAL A 51 6.19 -6.47 -8.37
C VAL A 51 6.07 -5.23 -7.48
N ALA A 52 4.93 -5.11 -6.77
CA ALA A 52 4.63 -3.98 -5.91
C ALA A 52 3.90 -4.44 -4.64
N VAL A 53 4.21 -3.80 -3.51
CA VAL A 53 3.54 -4.00 -2.21
C VAL A 53 3.07 -2.66 -1.70
N LEU A 54 1.76 -2.57 -1.41
CA LEU A 54 1.14 -1.41 -0.78
C LEU A 54 0.99 -1.66 0.73
N LEU A 55 1.40 -0.68 1.54
CA LEU A 55 1.35 -0.69 2.99
C LEU A 55 0.46 0.44 3.50
N HIS A 56 -0.41 0.17 4.47
CA HIS A 56 -1.18 1.19 5.18
C HIS A 56 -1.43 0.76 6.62
N PHE A 57 -0.87 1.49 7.57
CA PHE A 57 -1.08 1.25 8.99
C PHE A 57 -1.20 2.60 9.67
N GLU A 58 -2.39 2.88 10.16
CA GLU A 58 -2.66 3.96 11.10
C GLU A 58 -2.25 3.50 12.50
N ASN A 59 -1.57 4.38 13.23
CA ASN A 59 -1.18 4.07 14.59
C ASN A 59 -1.58 5.23 15.48
N VAL A 60 -2.41 4.93 16.48
CA VAL A 60 -3.20 5.91 17.21
C VAL A 60 -2.37 6.69 18.23
N THR A 61 -1.12 6.29 18.54
CA THR A 61 -0.48 6.84 19.75
C THR A 61 1.03 7.12 19.81
N GLN A 62 1.95 6.65 18.95
CA GLN A 62 3.38 7.06 19.06
C GLN A 62 4.17 7.00 17.73
N ASP A 63 4.78 8.14 17.36
CA ASP A 63 5.55 8.32 16.11
C ASP A 63 6.78 7.41 15.99
N GLU A 64 7.52 7.17 17.08
CA GLU A 64 8.75 6.36 17.04
C GLU A 64 8.45 4.87 16.82
N ASN A 65 7.41 4.34 17.46
CA ASN A 65 7.00 2.94 17.29
C ASN A 65 6.47 2.70 15.86
N LEU A 66 5.75 3.68 15.31
CA LEU A 66 5.29 3.65 13.93
C LEU A 66 6.47 3.57 12.96
N ARG A 67 7.44 4.48 13.11
CA ARG A 67 8.64 4.52 12.28
C ARG A 67 9.43 3.21 12.35
N ASN A 68 9.72 2.72 13.55
CA ASN A 68 10.50 1.49 13.73
C ASN A 68 9.76 0.27 13.16
N GLY A 69 8.44 0.20 13.32
CA GLY A 69 7.62 -0.86 12.75
C GLY A 69 7.65 -0.87 11.22
N TYR A 70 7.50 0.30 10.57
CA TYR A 70 7.63 0.41 9.12
C TYR A 70 9.02 0.03 8.64
N LEU A 71 10.08 0.51 9.31
CA LEU A 71 11.46 0.17 8.95
C LEU A 71 11.68 -1.35 8.97
N ALA A 72 11.31 -2.02 10.06
CA ALA A 72 11.45 -3.46 10.20
C ALA A 72 10.66 -4.24 9.12
N LEU A 73 9.42 -3.84 8.85
CA LEU A 73 8.59 -4.46 7.82
C LEU A 73 9.19 -4.27 6.42
N ILE A 74 9.63 -3.06 6.09
CA ILE A 74 10.21 -2.73 4.78
C ILE A 74 11.52 -3.47 4.55
N GLU A 75 12.39 -3.53 5.57
CA GLU A 75 13.63 -4.31 5.50
C GLU A 75 13.34 -5.79 5.22
N LYS A 76 12.32 -6.36 5.88
CA LYS A 76 11.94 -7.76 5.67
C LYS A 76 11.30 -8.01 4.30
N ILE A 77 10.49 -7.08 3.80
CA ILE A 77 9.99 -7.16 2.41
C ILE A 77 11.17 -7.20 1.42
N ARG A 78 12.17 -6.34 1.63
CA ARG A 78 13.34 -6.22 0.76
C ARG A 78 14.31 -7.39 0.86
N SER A 79 14.41 -8.03 2.04
CA SER A 79 15.25 -9.23 2.19
C SER A 79 14.72 -10.39 1.36
N VAL A 80 13.39 -10.51 1.24
CA VAL A 80 12.70 -11.57 0.48
C VAL A 80 12.57 -11.23 -1.00
N ASN A 81 12.23 -9.98 -1.34
CA ASN A 81 12.05 -9.53 -2.72
C ASN A 81 12.68 -8.15 -2.96
N LYS A 82 13.96 -8.15 -3.34
CA LYS A 82 14.77 -6.94 -3.56
C LYS A 82 14.28 -6.01 -4.67
N LYS A 83 13.53 -6.54 -5.65
CA LYS A 83 13.05 -5.77 -6.82
C LYS A 83 11.64 -5.21 -6.60
N CYS A 84 11.01 -5.52 -5.48
CA CYS A 84 9.66 -5.07 -5.17
C CYS A 84 9.61 -3.56 -4.97
N ARG A 85 8.69 -2.88 -5.66
CA ARG A 85 8.31 -1.50 -5.34
C ARG A 85 7.47 -1.50 -4.07
N ILE A 86 7.67 -0.52 -3.20
CA ILE A 86 6.92 -0.42 -1.94
C ILE A 86 6.26 0.94 -1.90
N GLY A 87 4.94 0.95 -1.72
CA GLY A 87 4.13 2.14 -1.54
C GLY A 87 3.64 2.22 -0.10
N ILE A 88 3.72 3.40 0.50
CA ILE A 88 3.14 3.70 1.81
C ILE A 88 1.97 4.64 1.59
N LEU A 89 0.78 4.14 1.89
CA LEU A 89 -0.48 4.85 1.74
C LEU A 89 -0.78 5.63 3.02
N ASP A 90 -1.06 6.91 2.84
CA ASP A 90 -1.56 7.83 3.85
C ASP A 90 -3.00 8.23 3.51
N CYS A 91 -3.90 7.99 4.47
CA CYS A 91 -5.33 8.25 4.34
C CYS A 91 -5.80 9.44 5.20
N ALA A 92 -4.88 10.16 5.84
CA ALA A 92 -5.23 11.29 6.69
C ALA A 92 -5.92 12.42 5.89
N PRO A 93 -6.74 13.28 6.54
CA PRO A 93 -7.36 14.43 5.87
C PRO A 93 -6.35 15.36 5.19
N LEU A 94 -5.18 15.52 5.81
CA LEU A 94 -4.04 16.28 5.32
C LEU A 94 -2.82 15.37 5.22
N GLN A 95 -1.84 15.77 4.42
CA GLN A 95 -0.60 15.02 4.26
C GLN A 95 0.08 14.78 5.61
N ASN A 96 0.24 13.50 5.96
CA ASN A 96 0.95 13.10 7.16
C ASN A 96 2.46 13.12 6.91
N HIS A 97 3.11 14.21 7.37
CA HIS A 97 4.55 14.40 7.23
C HIS A 97 5.39 13.30 7.90
N VAL A 98 4.87 12.60 8.92
CA VAL A 98 5.57 11.48 9.56
C VAL A 98 5.66 10.31 8.58
N VAL A 99 4.53 9.94 7.97
CA VAL A 99 4.44 8.86 6.97
C VAL A 99 5.24 9.20 5.72
N GLU A 100 5.15 10.45 5.26
CA GLU A 100 5.95 10.95 4.14
C GLU A 100 7.45 10.85 4.44
N ASN A 101 7.89 11.22 5.65
CA ASN A 101 9.28 11.13 6.05
C ASN A 101 9.75 9.66 6.12
N ILE A 102 8.91 8.75 6.64
CA ILE A 102 9.20 7.30 6.64
C ILE A 102 9.40 6.80 5.20
N ALA A 103 8.48 7.14 4.29
CA ALA A 103 8.59 6.77 2.88
C ALA A 103 9.89 7.30 2.25
N ARG A 104 10.21 8.58 2.47
CA ARG A 104 11.44 9.19 1.97
C ARG A 104 12.71 8.52 2.51
N LEU A 105 12.80 8.32 3.82
CA LEU A 105 13.94 7.67 4.47
C LEU A 105 14.16 6.25 3.96
N THR A 106 13.06 5.53 3.73
CA THR A 106 13.10 4.15 3.24
C THR A 106 13.21 4.06 1.72
N LYS A 107 13.14 5.16 0.97
CA LYS A 107 13.05 5.16 -0.50
C LYS A 107 11.83 4.38 -1.01
N CYS A 108 10.71 4.49 -0.31
CA CYS A 108 9.41 3.98 -0.74
C CYS A 108 8.60 5.10 -1.40
N GLU A 109 7.60 4.73 -2.18
CA GLU A 109 6.67 5.68 -2.80
C GLU A 109 5.63 6.12 -1.78
N TYR A 110 5.51 7.43 -1.55
CA TYR A 110 4.46 8.00 -0.70
C TYR A 110 3.20 8.23 -1.53
N ILE A 111 2.06 7.72 -1.07
CA ILE A 111 0.77 7.83 -1.75
C ILE A 111 -0.21 8.46 -0.78
N HIS A 112 -0.64 9.69 -1.06
CA HIS A 112 -1.63 10.37 -0.25
C HIS A 112 -3.02 10.29 -0.89
N VAL A 113 -3.96 9.70 -0.17
CA VAL A 113 -5.39 9.69 -0.47
C VAL A 113 -6.06 10.51 0.62
N SER A 114 -6.69 11.63 0.25
CA SER A 114 -7.46 12.41 1.23
C SER A 114 -8.67 11.59 1.66
N GLU A 115 -9.00 11.60 2.95
CA GLU A 115 -10.16 10.91 3.51
C GLU A 115 -11.49 11.27 2.80
N ASP A 116 -11.60 12.49 2.29
CA ASP A 116 -12.76 12.98 1.53
C ASP A 116 -12.84 12.42 0.10
N SER A 117 -11.82 11.69 -0.36
CA SER A 117 -11.82 11.09 -1.69
C SER A 117 -12.86 9.98 -1.74
N ASP A 118 -13.69 9.98 -2.78
CA ASP A 118 -14.54 8.84 -3.06
C ASP A 118 -13.70 7.58 -3.32
N VAL A 119 -14.32 6.41 -3.14
CA VAL A 119 -13.63 5.11 -3.27
C VAL A 119 -12.95 4.97 -4.64
N LYS A 120 -13.55 5.51 -5.71
CA LYS A 120 -12.97 5.48 -7.06
C LYS A 120 -11.75 6.38 -7.19
N GLY A 121 -11.79 7.59 -6.63
CA GLY A 121 -10.67 8.53 -6.59
C GLY A 121 -9.49 7.98 -5.78
N ALA A 122 -9.77 7.41 -4.61
CA ALA A 122 -8.78 6.71 -3.79
C ALA A 122 -8.12 5.57 -4.59
N PHE A 123 -8.93 4.73 -5.23
CA PHE A 123 -8.43 3.61 -6.02
C PHE A 123 -7.61 4.05 -7.23
N ARG A 124 -7.98 5.12 -7.94
CA ARG A 124 -7.18 5.64 -9.07
C ARG A 124 -5.73 5.97 -8.66
N LYS A 125 -5.53 6.55 -7.47
CA LYS A 125 -4.17 6.83 -6.96
C LYS A 125 -3.40 5.54 -6.67
N MET A 126 -4.06 4.55 -6.07
CA MET A 126 -3.45 3.23 -5.81
C MET A 126 -3.18 2.43 -7.09
N ASP A 127 -4.07 2.51 -8.08
CA ASP A 127 -3.96 1.86 -9.39
C ASP A 127 -2.72 2.34 -10.16
N ALA A 128 -2.49 3.66 -10.17
CA ALA A 128 -1.28 4.23 -10.77
C ALA A 128 0.00 3.64 -10.17
N PHE A 129 0.03 3.41 -8.86
CA PHE A 129 1.13 2.74 -8.18
C PHE A 129 1.31 1.30 -8.70
N PHE A 130 0.25 0.49 -8.71
CA PHE A 130 0.32 -0.92 -9.14
C PHE A 130 0.75 -1.08 -10.60
N ARG A 131 0.31 -0.19 -11.49
CA ARG A 131 0.69 -0.18 -12.92
C ARG A 131 2.11 0.31 -13.21
N GLY A 132 2.75 0.98 -12.24
CA GLY A 132 4.04 1.63 -12.47
C GLY A 132 3.95 2.92 -13.27
N GLY A 133 2.89 3.70 -13.04
CA GLY A 133 2.78 5.09 -13.49
C GLY A 133 2.34 5.28 -14.94
N LYS A 134 2.15 4.23 -15.73
CA LYS A 134 1.58 4.33 -17.08
C LYS A 134 0.06 4.14 -17.04
N ILE A 135 -0.67 5.26 -17.04
CA ILE A 135 -2.10 5.25 -17.35
C ILE A 135 -2.22 4.93 -18.85
N SER A 136 -3.01 3.93 -19.22
CA SER A 136 -3.24 3.64 -20.63
C SER A 136 -4.08 4.76 -21.25
N PHE A 137 -3.92 5.03 -22.54
CA PHE A 137 -4.72 6.03 -23.24
C PHE A 137 -6.22 5.80 -23.02
N TRP A 138 -6.68 4.55 -22.99
CA TRP A 138 -8.07 4.18 -22.77
C TRP A 138 -8.59 4.52 -21.36
N ASP A 139 -7.73 4.45 -20.34
CA ASP A 139 -8.09 4.83 -18.96
C ASP A 139 -8.19 6.36 -18.79
N ALA A 140 -7.48 7.13 -19.61
CA ALA A 140 -7.57 8.60 -19.59
C ALA A 140 -8.90 9.13 -20.17
N PHE A 141 -9.54 8.34 -21.05
CA PHE A 141 -10.76 8.74 -21.77
C PHE A 141 -12.05 8.04 -21.30
N SER A 142 -11.98 7.15 -20.31
CA SER A 142 -13.16 6.48 -19.71
C SER A 142 -13.80 7.32 -18.59
N ILE A 143 -13.81 8.65 -18.77
CA ILE A 143 -14.47 9.65 -17.91
C ILE A 143 -15.95 9.74 -18.27
#